data_AF-A0A2V8BWY8-F1
#
_entry.id   AF-A0A2V8BWY8-F1
#
_cell.length_a   1.000
_cell.length_b   1.000
_cell.length_c   1.000
_cell.angle_alpha   90.00
_cell.angle_beta   90.00
_cell.angle_gamma   90.00
#
_symmetry.space_group_name_H-M   'P 1'
#
loop_
_entity.id
_entity.type
_entity.pdbx_description
1 polymer ?
#
loop_
_entity_poly.entity_id
_entity_poly.type
_entity_poly.pdbx_seq_one_letter_code
_entity_poly.pdbx_strand_id
1 'polypeptide(L)'
;MLCAWKVLGVTSLPHIIREMSVPARERRMPHAAIIAMLLTAACGGNSGGTQPPVTTVPPQATSSNCSIPLAPAARASISAPLKPASTDDRRTRRGRAYEELWKHQAAVARRRSALSSIAPAASAEDIGQVAVVRDEGDLVLPPNPFDLRAVAVAFSRNGSGGYDARHSDRQFQSTVGEKISLGDDDSARVALPFTFPFYAGRYSEAFVNSDGNVTFGEEEHASSDRNVARFLTGPPRIAPVFDDLDPSRAGGVFRLVDRDALLLTWCDVPEFDVPANRVNVQLRLAADGSIDFVYGTTVAPSAAVVGLSPGETGIFSPVDVSAVSSGTIPGGSGAVGERFASSQDFDSVALSRKFYETHGDDFDQLVIFTNTRTTRRGTFAFEFTVANEVSGIGVDIYDSSRDFGSRGRLRSVVDMDVLTRFPDDPRQRFLGENNTLSLMGQECGHRWLAFLEFKDGTINSKELLGRDDAHWSFFFDSDASSMEGNDIEDLGNGVFRTVGAVSRYSALDQYAMGLRAESDVPPMFLVTRVSSGQNPGDAPRIGVEIRGARKDVRITDIVAASGTRRPDAASAQKVFRQAFIYVVAQARETTDDLNKLERIRAAWETFFSESTEGRGTMIARLR
;
A
#
# COMPACT_ATOMS: atom_id res chain seq x y z
N MET A 1 16.61 5.52 21.06
CA MET A 1 17.89 6.25 20.88
C MET A 1 17.94 6.76 19.45
N LEU A 2 18.47 7.96 19.19
CA LEU A 2 18.67 8.45 17.82
C LEU A 2 20.13 8.22 17.38
N CYS A 3 20.34 7.84 16.13
CA CYS A 3 21.63 7.96 15.46
C CYS A 3 21.43 8.72 14.14
N ALA A 4 21.58 10.05 14.19
CA ALA A 4 21.41 10.90 13.01
C ALA A 4 22.74 10.97 12.22
N TRP A 5 22.70 10.53 10.96
CA TRP A 5 23.86 10.65 10.07
C TRP A 5 24.12 12.12 9.72
N LYS A 6 25.36 12.56 9.91
CA LYS A 6 25.76 13.96 9.74
C LYS A 6 26.80 14.06 8.63
N VAL A 7 26.37 14.47 7.45
CA VAL A 7 27.27 14.75 6.32
C VAL A 7 28.18 15.93 6.66
N LEU A 8 29.48 15.74 6.51
CA LEU A 8 30.48 16.82 6.47
C LEU A 8 31.41 16.56 5.28
N GLY A 9 31.48 17.53 4.38
CA GLY A 9 32.28 17.45 3.16
C GLY A 9 33.76 17.77 3.39
N VAL A 10 34.57 17.41 2.40
CA VAL A 10 36.00 17.72 2.35
C VAL A 10 36.22 19.23 2.18
N THR A 11 37.12 19.80 2.99
CA THR A 11 37.79 21.08 2.68
C THR A 11 39.27 20.99 2.99
N SER A 12 40.11 21.65 2.18
CA SER A 12 41.55 21.66 2.35
C SER A 12 42.14 23.07 2.15
N LEU A 13 42.87 23.51 3.18
CA LEU A 13 43.86 24.58 3.16
C LEU A 13 43.35 26.05 3.01
N PRO A 14 44.13 27.06 3.48
CA PRO A 14 43.53 28.21 4.20
C PRO A 14 44.07 29.60 3.75
N HIS A 15 43.64 30.69 4.42
CA HIS A 15 44.56 31.64 5.09
C HIS A 15 43.89 32.82 5.87
N ILE A 16 44.64 33.33 6.87
CA ILE A 16 44.76 34.75 7.30
C ILE A 16 43.64 35.40 8.16
N ILE A 17 43.81 35.29 9.50
CA ILE A 17 44.16 36.37 10.46
C ILE A 17 43.15 37.52 10.80
N ARG A 18 43.15 37.91 12.11
CA ARG A 18 42.60 39.13 12.78
C ARG A 18 41.07 39.27 12.97
N GLU A 19 40.54 39.95 14.00
CA GLU A 19 40.99 40.25 15.39
C GLU A 19 39.83 40.78 16.25
N MET A 20 40.01 40.84 17.59
CA MET A 20 39.42 41.81 18.55
C MET A 20 37.90 41.83 18.92
N SER A 21 37.66 41.54 20.21
CA SER A 21 36.96 42.42 21.19
C SER A 21 35.53 42.15 21.70
N VAL A 22 35.40 42.46 22.99
CA VAL A 22 34.30 42.34 23.99
C VAL A 22 34.24 43.74 24.65
N PRO A 23 33.10 44.36 25.09
CA PRO A 23 32.36 43.88 26.27
C PRO A 23 30.85 44.19 26.45
N ALA A 24 30.34 43.57 27.52
CA ALA A 24 29.01 43.54 28.11
C ALA A 24 28.30 44.87 28.48
N ARG A 25 27.00 44.75 28.81
CA ARG A 25 26.35 45.58 29.85
C ARG A 25 25.24 44.80 30.60
N GLU A 26 24.98 45.20 31.84
CA GLU A 26 24.09 44.53 32.82
C GLU A 26 22.65 45.09 32.82
N ARG A 27 21.67 44.37 33.43
CA ARG A 27 21.09 44.75 34.76
C ARG A 27 19.93 43.88 35.31
N ARG A 28 20.09 43.51 36.59
CA ARG A 28 19.12 43.47 37.72
C ARG A 28 17.94 42.45 37.78
N MET A 29 18.12 41.54 38.75
CA MET A 29 17.17 40.87 39.67
C MET A 29 16.13 41.80 40.37
N PRO A 30 15.05 41.30 41.05
CA PRO A 30 15.16 40.47 42.28
C PRO A 30 14.08 39.38 42.60
N HIS A 31 14.48 38.52 43.56
CA HIS A 31 13.82 37.70 44.63
C HIS A 31 12.26 37.58 44.73
N ALA A 32 11.64 36.60 45.41
CA ALA A 32 12.02 35.52 46.37
C ALA A 32 10.88 34.43 46.41
N ALA A 33 10.79 33.36 47.24
CA ALA A 33 11.64 32.60 48.19
C ALA A 33 11.00 31.18 48.37
N ILE A 34 11.76 30.07 48.39
CA ILE A 34 12.16 29.25 49.57
C ILE A 34 11.05 28.89 50.59
N ILE A 35 10.68 27.60 50.64
CA ILE A 35 10.41 26.73 51.82
C ILE A 35 10.08 25.28 51.32
N ALA A 36 9.97 24.24 52.15
CA ALA A 36 11.03 23.47 52.81
C ALA A 36 10.42 22.33 53.69
N MET A 37 11.24 21.32 54.04
CA MET A 37 10.98 20.19 54.98
C MET A 37 10.05 19.06 54.43
N LEU A 38 10.42 17.76 54.36
CA LEU A 38 10.96 16.77 55.35
C LEU A 38 9.85 16.23 56.30
N LEU A 39 9.74 14.96 56.73
CA LEU A 39 10.52 13.71 56.53
C LEU A 39 9.73 12.46 57.06
N THR A 40 9.95 11.24 56.51
CA THR A 40 9.77 9.89 57.16
C THR A 40 8.40 9.46 57.75
N ALA A 41 8.14 8.20 58.16
CA ALA A 41 8.46 6.85 57.62
C ALA A 41 7.71 5.75 58.46
N ALA A 42 7.79 4.50 57.99
CA ALA A 42 7.61 3.23 58.73
C ALA A 42 6.21 2.74 59.18
N CYS A 43 5.71 1.75 58.43
CA CYS A 43 5.29 0.40 58.88
C CYS A 43 4.35 0.17 60.09
N GLY A 44 3.22 -0.52 59.81
CA GLY A 44 2.80 -1.69 60.58
C GLY A 44 1.42 -1.65 61.25
N GLY A 45 0.68 -2.78 61.21
CA GLY A 45 -0.55 -3.00 61.99
C GLY A 45 -1.65 -3.72 61.21
N ASN A 46 -1.87 -5.01 61.49
CA ASN A 46 -2.97 -5.80 60.92
C ASN A 46 -4.06 -6.05 61.97
N SER A 47 -5.32 -5.81 61.63
CA SER A 47 -6.49 -6.31 62.37
C SER A 47 -7.71 -6.41 61.44
N GLY A 48 -8.51 -7.48 61.60
CA GLY A 48 -9.65 -7.78 60.73
C GLY A 48 -10.99 -7.31 61.30
N GLY A 49 -11.94 -7.03 60.41
CA GLY A 49 -13.35 -6.76 60.71
C GLY A 49 -14.26 -7.48 59.70
N THR A 50 -15.36 -8.05 60.17
CA THR A 50 -16.22 -8.96 59.37
C THR A 50 -17.21 -8.23 58.46
N GLN A 51 -17.53 -8.88 57.35
CA GLN A 51 -18.34 -8.36 56.24
C GLN A 51 -19.86 -8.62 56.43
N PRO A 52 -20.74 -7.63 56.22
CA PRO A 52 -22.19 -7.83 56.03
C PRO A 52 -22.53 -8.27 54.59
N PRO A 53 -23.74 -8.82 54.32
CA PRO A 53 -24.04 -9.53 53.07
C PRO A 53 -24.24 -8.64 51.84
N VAL A 54 -24.18 -9.29 50.67
CA VAL A 54 -24.13 -8.71 49.32
C VAL A 54 -25.51 -8.28 48.80
N THR A 55 -25.57 -7.09 48.19
CA THR A 55 -26.54 -6.76 47.13
C THR A 55 -25.81 -6.66 45.79
N THR A 56 -26.02 -7.62 44.90
CA THR A 56 -25.49 -7.59 43.53
C THR A 56 -26.29 -6.59 42.69
N VAL A 57 -25.82 -5.35 42.63
CA VAL A 57 -26.22 -4.43 41.55
C VAL A 57 -25.66 -5.02 40.23
N PRO A 58 -26.46 -5.19 39.17
CA PRO A 58 -25.93 -5.57 37.87
C PRO A 58 -24.88 -4.54 37.41
N PRO A 59 -23.81 -4.94 36.71
CA PRO A 59 -22.84 -3.98 36.21
C PRO A 59 -23.56 -2.97 35.30
N GLN A 60 -23.63 -1.71 35.73
CA GLN A 60 -24.08 -0.64 34.86
C GLN A 60 -23.12 -0.57 33.68
N ALA A 61 -23.63 -0.69 32.46
CA ALA A 61 -22.84 -0.49 31.26
C ALA A 61 -22.19 0.90 31.33
N THR A 62 -20.87 0.94 31.45
CA THR A 62 -20.11 2.18 31.55
C THR A 62 -20.20 2.88 30.20
N SER A 63 -21.12 3.83 30.09
CA SER A 63 -21.35 4.61 28.88
C SER A 63 -20.11 5.46 28.58
N SER A 64 -19.23 4.95 27.71
CA SER A 64 -18.06 5.70 27.27
C SER A 64 -18.51 6.91 26.47
N ASN A 65 -17.90 8.07 26.75
CA ASN A 65 -18.12 9.28 25.99
C ASN A 65 -16.94 9.53 25.04
N CYS A 66 -17.21 9.54 23.73
CA CYS A 66 -16.35 10.19 22.76
C CYS A 66 -16.41 11.70 23.02
N SER A 67 -15.34 12.25 23.60
CA SER A 67 -15.27 13.64 24.05
C SER A 67 -13.83 14.14 23.94
N ILE A 68 -13.46 14.53 22.72
CA ILE A 68 -12.13 15.03 22.39
C ILE A 68 -12.16 16.57 22.43
N PRO A 69 -11.28 17.23 23.19
CA PRO A 69 -11.14 18.68 23.14
C PRO A 69 -10.57 19.15 21.79
N LEU A 70 -11.08 20.26 21.26
CA LEU A 70 -10.46 20.98 20.15
C LEU A 70 -9.12 21.60 20.60
N ALA A 71 -8.02 20.87 20.44
CA ALA A 71 -6.67 21.31 20.77
C ALA A 71 -5.64 20.84 19.72
N PRO A 72 -4.59 21.62 19.42
CA PRO A 72 -3.64 21.32 18.34
C PRO A 72 -2.69 20.15 18.67
N ALA A 73 -2.28 19.42 17.63
CA ALA A 73 -1.49 18.19 17.74
C ALA A 73 -0.16 18.37 18.49
N ALA A 74 -0.01 17.66 19.62
CA ALA A 74 1.26 17.54 20.32
C ALA A 74 2.18 16.52 19.63
N ARG A 75 3.45 16.87 19.42
CA ARG A 75 4.47 15.95 18.86
C ARG A 75 4.86 14.90 19.90
N ALA A 76 4.28 13.71 19.80
CA ALA A 76 4.78 12.52 20.49
C ALA A 76 5.81 11.78 19.61
N SER A 77 7.05 11.64 20.08
CA SER A 77 8.08 10.83 19.42
C SER A 77 8.11 9.42 20.02
N ILE A 78 7.56 8.44 19.30
CA ILE A 78 7.60 7.02 19.69
C ILE A 78 8.13 6.20 18.52
N SER A 79 9.30 5.59 18.68
CA SER A 79 9.81 4.58 17.75
C SER A 79 9.07 3.27 17.97
N ALA A 80 8.20 2.88 17.04
CA ALA A 80 7.69 1.51 16.94
C ALA A 80 8.69 0.64 16.14
N PRO A 81 8.73 -0.68 16.37
CA PRO A 81 9.40 -1.61 15.46
C PRO A 81 8.59 -1.72 14.14
N LEU A 82 9.27 -2.02 13.03
CA LEU A 82 8.60 -2.36 11.78
C LEU A 82 7.85 -3.69 11.95
N LYS A 83 6.61 -3.75 11.45
CA LYS A 83 5.75 -4.94 11.52
C LYS A 83 6.26 -6.00 10.51
N PRO A 84 6.31 -7.30 10.87
CA PRO A 84 6.55 -8.36 9.89
C PRO A 84 5.37 -8.46 8.89
N ALA A 85 5.61 -9.04 7.72
CA ALA A 85 4.62 -9.11 6.64
C ALA A 85 3.39 -9.97 7.00
N SER A 86 2.24 -9.62 6.40
CA SER A 86 0.94 -10.26 6.60
C SER A 86 0.90 -11.69 6.04
N THR A 87 0.44 -12.66 6.82
CA THR A 87 0.45 -14.08 6.41
C THR A 87 -0.58 -14.46 5.34
N ASP A 88 -1.71 -13.75 5.23
CA ASP A 88 -2.80 -14.10 4.31
C ASP A 88 -2.86 -13.27 3.01
N ASP A 89 -3.90 -13.48 2.21
CA ASP A 89 -3.72 -13.73 0.78
C ASP A 89 -3.52 -12.49 -0.12
N ARG A 90 -2.31 -12.35 -0.68
CA ARG A 90 -1.94 -11.34 -1.69
C ARG A 90 -2.00 -11.85 -3.15
N ARG A 91 -2.46 -13.08 -3.42
CA ARG A 91 -2.49 -13.70 -4.78
C ARG A 91 -3.33 -12.91 -5.79
N THR A 92 -4.32 -12.15 -5.32
CA THR A 92 -5.20 -11.29 -6.13
C THR A 92 -4.51 -10.01 -6.63
N ARG A 93 -3.38 -10.14 -7.35
CA ARG A 93 -2.70 -9.02 -8.05
C ARG A 93 -3.62 -8.26 -9.02
N ARG A 94 -4.72 -8.89 -9.44
CA ARG A 94 -5.94 -8.27 -10.00
C ARG A 94 -6.31 -6.95 -9.32
N GLY A 95 -6.17 -6.86 -8.00
CA GLY A 95 -6.53 -5.69 -7.20
C GLY A 95 -5.80 -4.41 -7.59
N ARG A 96 -4.49 -4.46 -7.94
CA ARG A 96 -3.79 -3.26 -8.43
C ARG A 96 -4.37 -2.80 -9.78
N ALA A 97 -4.59 -3.72 -10.72
CA ALA A 97 -5.21 -3.39 -12.01
C ALA A 97 -6.64 -2.83 -11.86
N TYR A 98 -7.44 -3.39 -10.94
CA TYR A 98 -8.80 -2.90 -10.65
C TYR A 98 -8.82 -1.54 -9.94
N GLU A 99 -7.84 -1.22 -9.08
CA GLU A 99 -7.69 0.14 -8.51
C GLU A 99 -7.34 1.18 -9.59
N GLU A 100 -6.47 0.83 -10.55
CA GLU A 100 -6.15 1.72 -11.68
C GLU A 100 -7.37 1.92 -12.60
N LEU A 101 -8.08 0.84 -12.95
CA LEU A 101 -9.34 0.91 -13.73
C LEU A 101 -10.44 1.68 -13.01
N TRP A 102 -10.53 1.55 -11.69
CA TRP A 102 -11.43 2.33 -10.86
C TRP A 102 -11.06 3.83 -10.88
N LYS A 103 -9.77 4.18 -10.66
CA LYS A 103 -9.27 5.57 -10.71
C LYS A 103 -9.69 6.25 -12.01
N HIS A 104 -9.51 5.55 -13.12
CA HIS A 104 -9.92 6.00 -14.45
C HIS A 104 -11.41 6.26 -14.56
N GLN A 105 -12.26 5.32 -14.11
CA GLN A 105 -13.71 5.48 -14.13
C GLN A 105 -14.18 6.68 -13.30
N ALA A 106 -13.62 6.88 -12.11
CA ALA A 106 -13.91 8.04 -11.27
C ALA A 106 -13.43 9.36 -11.91
N ALA A 107 -12.24 9.38 -12.52
CA ALA A 107 -11.71 10.53 -13.23
C ALA A 107 -12.56 10.90 -14.46
N VAL A 108 -13.07 9.91 -15.20
CA VAL A 108 -14.00 10.12 -16.33
C VAL A 108 -15.37 10.59 -15.85
N ALA A 109 -15.87 10.08 -14.72
CA ALA A 109 -17.13 10.55 -14.14
C ALA A 109 -17.05 12.03 -13.71
N ARG A 110 -16.01 12.41 -12.95
CA ARG A 110 -15.80 13.82 -12.54
C ARG A 110 -15.62 14.76 -13.74
N ARG A 111 -14.87 14.34 -14.77
CA ARG A 111 -14.70 15.10 -16.03
C ARG A 111 -16.00 15.30 -16.82
N ARG A 112 -17.00 14.42 -16.69
CA ARG A 112 -18.33 14.60 -17.31
C ARG A 112 -19.22 15.58 -16.55
N SER A 113 -19.08 15.66 -15.23
CA SER A 113 -19.82 16.62 -14.39
C SER A 113 -19.24 18.04 -14.47
N ALA A 114 -17.92 18.16 -14.68
CA ALA A 114 -17.27 19.45 -14.91
C ALA A 114 -17.55 19.96 -16.34
N LEU A 115 -18.26 21.09 -16.46
CA LEU A 115 -18.55 21.77 -17.73
C LEU A 115 -17.30 22.46 -18.32
N SER A 116 -16.27 21.68 -18.67
CA SER A 116 -15.00 22.16 -19.21
C SER A 116 -14.93 21.94 -20.72
N SER A 117 -14.40 22.92 -21.46
CA SER A 117 -14.11 22.79 -22.89
C SER A 117 -12.87 21.92 -23.08
N ILE A 118 -13.07 20.63 -23.35
CA ILE A 118 -12.01 19.68 -23.66
C ILE A 118 -11.25 20.16 -24.91
N ALA A 119 -9.96 20.47 -24.75
CA ALA A 119 -9.05 20.66 -25.87
C ALA A 119 -8.90 19.32 -26.64
N PRO A 120 -8.72 19.33 -27.97
CA PRO A 120 -8.53 18.09 -28.71
C PRO A 120 -7.27 17.38 -28.22
N ALA A 121 -7.43 16.14 -27.73
CA ALA A 121 -6.39 15.43 -27.01
C ALA A 121 -5.10 15.30 -27.84
N ALA A 122 -3.99 15.73 -27.26
CA ALA A 122 -2.65 15.51 -27.77
C ALA A 122 -2.33 14.02 -27.69
N SER A 123 -2.24 13.39 -28.87
CA SER A 123 -1.72 12.04 -29.03
C SER A 123 -0.27 11.92 -28.57
N ALA A 124 0.17 10.71 -28.22
CA ALA A 124 1.58 10.42 -27.99
C ALA A 124 2.46 10.81 -29.20
N GLU A 125 3.63 11.40 -28.95
CA GLU A 125 4.59 11.84 -29.96
C GLU A 125 5.91 11.06 -29.83
N ASP A 126 6.34 10.37 -30.89
CA ASP A 126 7.60 9.63 -30.93
C ASP A 126 8.79 10.59 -31.02
N ILE A 127 9.54 10.77 -29.92
CA ILE A 127 10.85 11.45 -29.96
C ILE A 127 11.95 10.41 -29.89
N GLY A 128 12.46 10.03 -31.07
CA GLY A 128 13.50 9.01 -31.23
C GLY A 128 12.96 7.60 -31.02
N GLN A 129 13.10 7.06 -29.81
CA GLN A 129 12.56 5.76 -29.36
C GLN A 129 11.80 5.86 -28.02
N VAL A 130 11.42 7.09 -27.63
CA VAL A 130 10.62 7.39 -26.45
C VAL A 130 9.30 8.00 -26.90
N ALA A 131 8.18 7.47 -26.40
CA ALA A 131 6.86 8.02 -26.66
C ALA A 131 6.56 9.11 -25.63
N VAL A 132 6.52 10.37 -26.07
CA VAL A 132 6.24 11.50 -25.18
C VAL A 132 4.73 11.71 -25.15
N VAL A 133 4.13 11.61 -23.96
CA VAL A 133 2.71 11.90 -23.72
C VAL A 133 2.63 13.13 -22.82
N ARG A 134 1.82 14.11 -23.22
CA ARG A 134 1.65 15.35 -22.48
C ARG A 134 0.31 15.32 -21.75
N ASP A 135 0.29 15.74 -20.49
CA ASP A 135 -0.95 15.84 -19.71
C ASP A 135 -1.71 17.10 -20.13
N GLU A 136 -3.03 16.97 -20.24
CA GLU A 136 -3.95 18.05 -20.62
C GLU A 136 -4.99 18.34 -19.52
N GLY A 137 -4.70 17.87 -18.30
CA GLY A 137 -5.64 17.82 -17.18
C GLY A 137 -6.43 16.52 -17.12
N ASP A 138 -5.83 15.43 -17.61
CA ASP A 138 -6.50 14.16 -17.83
C ASP A 138 -5.66 12.90 -17.50
N LEU A 139 -4.37 13.06 -17.19
CA LEU A 139 -3.45 12.04 -16.70
C LEU A 139 -3.08 12.23 -15.22
N VAL A 140 -2.74 13.45 -14.78
CA VAL A 140 -2.56 13.75 -13.35
C VAL A 140 -3.93 13.99 -12.72
N LEU A 141 -4.30 13.13 -11.78
CA LEU A 141 -5.55 13.24 -11.05
C LEU A 141 -5.39 14.24 -9.89
N PRO A 142 -6.23 15.29 -9.80
CA PRO A 142 -6.16 16.23 -8.69
C PRO A 142 -6.51 15.53 -7.37
N PRO A 143 -6.00 16.04 -6.22
CA PRO A 143 -6.40 15.54 -4.91
C PRO A 143 -7.92 15.57 -4.73
N ASN A 144 -8.45 14.54 -4.06
CA ASN A 144 -9.82 14.51 -3.59
C ASN A 144 -9.82 14.55 -2.05
N PRO A 145 -9.54 15.72 -1.43
CA PRO A 145 -9.40 15.81 0.01
C PRO A 145 -10.72 15.42 0.69
N PHE A 146 -10.65 14.64 1.76
CA PHE A 146 -11.84 14.25 2.53
C PHE A 146 -12.63 15.51 2.95
N ASP A 147 -13.93 15.57 2.64
CA ASP A 147 -14.75 16.78 2.80
C ASP A 147 -16.03 16.56 3.62
N LEU A 148 -16.45 15.29 3.84
CA LEU A 148 -17.65 14.87 4.59
C LEU A 148 -17.67 15.24 6.09
N ARG A 149 -16.84 16.18 6.56
CA ARG A 149 -16.78 16.60 7.98
C ARG A 149 -18.09 17.24 8.41
N ALA A 150 -18.62 16.81 9.56
CA ALA A 150 -19.94 17.21 10.06
C ALA A 150 -21.12 16.96 9.10
N VAL A 151 -20.95 16.05 8.13
CA VAL A 151 -22.02 15.53 7.26
C VAL A 151 -22.58 14.23 7.87
N ALA A 152 -23.84 13.93 7.57
CA ALA A 152 -24.39 12.60 7.78
C ALA A 152 -25.13 12.10 6.53
N VAL A 153 -24.89 10.84 6.18
CA VAL A 153 -25.27 10.20 4.92
C VAL A 153 -26.09 8.96 5.24
N ALA A 154 -27.34 8.91 4.77
CA ALA A 154 -28.16 7.70 4.84
C ALA A 154 -28.08 6.96 3.50
N PHE A 155 -27.81 5.67 3.56
CA PHE A 155 -27.95 4.75 2.43
C PHE A 155 -29.21 3.90 2.63
N SER A 156 -30.05 3.87 1.61
CA SER A 156 -31.29 3.09 1.58
C SER A 156 -31.34 2.20 0.35
N ARG A 157 -31.84 0.97 0.54
CA ARG A 157 -31.90 -0.06 -0.50
C ARG A 157 -32.76 0.41 -1.69
N ASN A 158 -32.22 0.31 -2.90
CA ASN A 158 -32.90 0.74 -4.13
C ASN A 158 -33.56 -0.43 -4.89
N GLY A 159 -34.37 -0.09 -5.90
CA GLY A 159 -35.07 -1.07 -6.75
C GLY A 159 -34.17 -1.85 -7.72
N SER A 160 -32.92 -1.42 -7.89
CA SER A 160 -31.93 -2.04 -8.81
C SER A 160 -31.10 -3.14 -8.15
N GLY A 161 -31.27 -3.38 -6.85
CA GLY A 161 -30.55 -4.41 -6.10
C GLY A 161 -29.47 -3.86 -5.16
N GLY A 162 -29.02 -2.62 -5.35
CA GLY A 162 -28.04 -1.93 -4.51
C GLY A 162 -28.67 -0.91 -3.55
N TYR A 163 -27.99 0.23 -3.38
CA TYR A 163 -28.35 1.29 -2.44
C TYR A 163 -28.23 2.67 -3.10
N ASP A 164 -29.06 3.61 -2.68
CA ASP A 164 -28.96 5.04 -3.02
C ASP A 164 -28.62 5.85 -1.76
N ALA A 165 -27.81 6.90 -1.92
CA ALA A 165 -27.31 7.75 -0.83
C ALA A 165 -28.04 9.10 -0.77
N ARG A 166 -28.30 9.62 0.43
CA ARG A 166 -29.00 10.90 0.66
C ARG A 166 -28.57 11.54 1.99
N HIS A 167 -28.93 12.81 2.19
CA HIS A 167 -28.75 13.48 3.49
C HIS A 167 -29.45 12.70 4.62
N SER A 168 -28.82 12.68 5.79
CA SER A 168 -29.40 12.22 7.05
C SER A 168 -29.24 13.32 8.10
N ASP A 169 -30.29 13.63 8.86
CA ASP A 169 -30.24 14.74 9.83
C ASP A 169 -29.56 14.35 11.17
N ARG A 170 -28.95 13.15 11.21
CA ARG A 170 -28.33 12.60 12.41
C ARG A 170 -27.09 13.39 12.82
N GLN A 171 -26.99 13.60 14.12
CA GLN A 171 -25.85 14.26 14.76
C GLN A 171 -24.91 13.22 15.37
N PHE A 172 -23.61 13.51 15.36
CA PHE A 172 -22.60 12.64 15.96
C PHE A 172 -22.84 12.51 17.47
N GLN A 173 -23.03 11.28 17.95
CA GLN A 173 -23.35 11.01 19.34
C GLN A 173 -22.08 10.95 20.19
N SER A 174 -22.00 11.79 21.23
CA SER A 174 -20.90 11.72 22.19
C SER A 174 -20.94 10.45 23.05
N THR A 175 -22.11 9.92 23.38
CA THR A 175 -22.24 8.62 24.05
C THR A 175 -22.02 7.49 23.05
N VAL A 176 -20.96 6.69 23.22
CA VAL A 176 -20.55 5.64 22.25
C VAL A 176 -20.62 4.21 22.78
N GLY A 177 -20.85 4.04 24.09
CA GLY A 177 -21.13 2.73 24.69
C GLY A 177 -19.91 1.95 25.16
N GLU A 178 -19.82 0.68 24.79
CA GLU A 178 -18.80 -0.28 25.21
C GLU A 178 -17.60 -0.24 24.25
N LYS A 179 -16.35 -0.18 24.75
CA LYS A 179 -15.15 -0.26 23.90
C LYS A 179 -14.96 -1.69 23.39
N ILE A 180 -14.80 -1.83 22.08
CA ILE A 180 -14.28 -3.04 21.46
C ILE A 180 -12.75 -3.01 21.57
N SER A 181 -12.16 -4.10 22.06
CA SER A 181 -10.71 -4.30 21.99
C SER A 181 -10.33 -4.64 20.55
N LEU A 182 -9.61 -3.74 19.89
CA LEU A 182 -8.99 -3.94 18.59
C LEU A 182 -7.55 -3.43 18.63
N GLY A 183 -6.66 -4.18 18.01
CA GLY A 183 -5.30 -3.79 17.65
C GLY A 183 -5.25 -3.09 16.30
N ASP A 184 -4.15 -3.36 15.60
CA ASP A 184 -3.77 -2.81 14.30
C ASP A 184 -3.76 -3.95 13.26
N ASP A 185 -4.43 -3.77 12.12
CA ASP A 185 -4.92 -4.85 11.24
C ASP A 185 -5.82 -5.89 11.96
N ASP A 186 -6.81 -5.47 12.75
CA ASP A 186 -7.58 -6.36 13.65
C ASP A 186 -9.10 -6.34 13.40
N SER A 187 -9.79 -7.43 13.74
CA SER A 187 -11.22 -7.66 13.48
C SER A 187 -11.93 -8.31 14.67
N ALA A 188 -13.08 -7.75 15.06
CA ALA A 188 -13.88 -8.21 16.19
C ALA A 188 -15.30 -8.62 15.77
N ARG A 189 -15.65 -9.89 16.00
CA ARG A 189 -16.99 -10.45 15.80
C ARG A 189 -18.02 -9.83 16.75
N VAL A 190 -19.05 -9.21 16.20
CA VAL A 190 -20.17 -8.60 16.94
C VAL A 190 -21.49 -9.23 16.47
N ALA A 191 -22.20 -9.87 17.40
CA ALA A 191 -23.57 -10.32 17.17
C ALA A 191 -24.52 -9.13 16.95
N LEU A 192 -25.36 -9.21 15.92
CA LEU A 192 -26.36 -8.18 15.61
C LEU A 192 -27.65 -8.46 16.39
N PRO A 193 -28.32 -7.44 16.95
CA PRO A 193 -29.57 -7.63 17.70
C PRO A 193 -30.79 -7.96 16.80
N PHE A 194 -30.59 -8.03 15.48
CA PHE A 194 -31.58 -8.34 14.45
C PHE A 194 -30.91 -9.03 13.25
N THR A 195 -31.68 -9.74 12.41
CA THR A 195 -31.17 -10.25 11.12
C THR A 195 -31.08 -9.10 10.10
N PHE A 196 -29.89 -8.51 9.96
CA PHE A 196 -29.65 -7.37 9.08
C PHE A 196 -29.64 -7.79 7.59
N PRO A 197 -30.46 -7.17 6.73
CA PRO A 197 -30.43 -7.42 5.29
C PRO A 197 -29.40 -6.51 4.60
N PHE A 198 -28.40 -7.10 3.95
CA PHE A 198 -27.35 -6.36 3.24
C PHE A 198 -27.06 -6.98 1.88
N TYR A 199 -27.28 -6.20 0.81
CA TYR A 199 -27.35 -6.70 -0.57
C TYR A 199 -28.19 -8.00 -0.66
N ALA A 200 -27.69 -9.07 -1.27
CA ALA A 200 -28.41 -10.35 -1.36
C ALA A 200 -28.38 -11.17 -0.05
N GLY A 201 -27.52 -10.79 0.91
CA GLY A 201 -27.29 -11.50 2.16
C GLY A 201 -28.22 -11.09 3.30
N ARG A 202 -28.25 -11.93 4.33
CA ARG A 202 -28.95 -11.71 5.60
C ARG A 202 -28.07 -12.19 6.74
N TYR A 203 -27.72 -11.31 7.66
CA TYR A 203 -26.65 -11.54 8.63
C TYR A 203 -27.13 -11.38 10.06
N SER A 204 -26.68 -12.25 10.97
CA SER A 204 -26.93 -12.18 12.42
C SER A 204 -25.68 -11.81 13.23
N GLU A 205 -24.53 -11.69 12.56
CA GLU A 205 -23.27 -11.21 13.09
C GLU A 205 -22.57 -10.36 12.02
N ALA A 206 -21.65 -9.50 12.45
CA ALA A 206 -20.79 -8.71 11.60
C ALA A 206 -19.40 -8.61 12.22
N PHE A 207 -18.40 -8.30 11.41
CA PHE A 207 -17.01 -8.15 11.83
C PHE A 207 -16.66 -6.67 11.81
N VAL A 208 -16.31 -6.13 12.98
CA VAL A 208 -15.97 -4.71 13.15
C VAL A 208 -14.46 -4.59 13.15
N ASN A 209 -13.93 -3.84 12.17
CA ASN A 209 -12.51 -3.85 11.84
C ASN A 209 -11.83 -2.56 12.33
N SER A 210 -10.52 -2.61 12.63
CA SER A 210 -9.69 -1.45 13.00
C SER A 210 -9.87 -0.30 11.99
N ASP A 211 -9.81 -0.69 10.72
CA ASP A 211 -9.81 0.09 9.48
C ASP A 211 -11.15 0.77 9.13
N GLY A 212 -11.88 1.30 10.11
CA GLY A 212 -13.05 2.17 9.85
C GLY A 212 -14.15 1.53 8.99
N ASN A 213 -14.30 0.21 9.04
CA ASN A 213 -15.22 -0.56 8.21
C ASN A 213 -15.80 -1.79 8.94
N VAL A 214 -16.85 -2.36 8.35
CA VAL A 214 -17.50 -3.60 8.79
C VAL A 214 -17.59 -4.57 7.63
N THR A 215 -17.26 -5.84 7.87
CA THR A 215 -17.42 -6.94 6.92
C THR A 215 -18.44 -7.97 7.41
N PHE A 216 -18.98 -8.78 6.49
CA PHE A 216 -19.93 -9.86 6.80
C PHE A 216 -19.44 -11.20 6.24
N GLY A 217 -19.66 -12.28 6.99
CA GLY A 217 -19.24 -13.64 6.62
C GLY A 217 -17.77 -13.94 6.91
N GLU A 218 -16.89 -12.94 6.77
CA GLU A 218 -15.44 -13.08 6.96
C GLU A 218 -14.84 -11.89 7.73
N GLU A 219 -13.81 -12.19 8.53
CA GLU A 219 -12.97 -11.23 9.26
C GLU A 219 -12.01 -10.53 8.28
N GLU A 220 -11.45 -9.39 8.67
CA GLU A 220 -10.60 -8.58 7.77
C GLU A 220 -9.36 -8.08 8.54
N HIS A 221 -8.26 -8.83 8.41
CA HIS A 221 -6.99 -8.66 9.13
C HIS A 221 -5.81 -8.32 8.18
N ALA A 222 -6.06 -7.92 6.94
CA ALA A 222 -5.00 -7.81 5.93
C ALA A 222 -4.25 -6.46 5.97
N SER A 223 -2.94 -6.50 6.25
CA SER A 223 -1.98 -5.36 6.19
C SER A 223 -1.67 -4.87 4.76
N SER A 224 -2.68 -4.69 3.91
CA SER A 224 -2.54 -4.26 2.51
C SER A 224 -3.32 -2.96 2.25
N ASP A 225 -2.92 -2.17 1.25
CA ASP A 225 -3.56 -0.89 0.91
C ASP A 225 -5.10 -0.90 1.04
N ARG A 226 -5.65 0.04 1.82
CA ARG A 226 -7.09 0.25 1.97
C ARG A 226 -7.67 0.95 0.73
N ASN A 227 -7.71 0.21 -0.37
CA ASN A 227 -8.02 0.69 -1.72
C ASN A 227 -9.40 0.21 -2.22
N VAL A 228 -9.87 0.75 -3.36
CA VAL A 228 -11.21 0.43 -3.86
C VAL A 228 -11.28 -1.02 -4.32
N ALA A 229 -10.22 -1.57 -4.90
CA ALA A 229 -10.22 -2.97 -5.32
C ALA A 229 -10.40 -3.95 -4.15
N ARG A 230 -9.70 -3.78 -3.01
CA ARG A 230 -9.91 -4.58 -1.77
C ARG A 230 -11.35 -4.45 -1.25
N PHE A 231 -11.94 -3.27 -1.38
CA PHE A 231 -13.35 -3.00 -1.08
C PHE A 231 -14.34 -3.66 -2.07
N LEU A 232 -13.93 -3.95 -3.31
CA LEU A 232 -14.75 -4.64 -4.33
C LEU A 232 -14.60 -6.16 -4.33
N THR A 233 -13.37 -6.67 -4.14
CA THR A 233 -13.07 -8.11 -4.25
C THR A 233 -13.08 -8.85 -2.92
N GLY A 234 -13.03 -8.14 -1.79
CA GLY A 234 -13.16 -8.75 -0.47
C GLY A 234 -14.60 -9.13 -0.10
N PRO A 235 -14.84 -9.57 1.15
CA PRO A 235 -16.18 -9.88 1.67
C PRO A 235 -17.12 -8.67 1.66
N PRO A 236 -18.46 -8.88 1.70
CA PRO A 236 -19.46 -7.83 1.74
C PRO A 236 -19.14 -6.77 2.81
N ARG A 237 -19.10 -5.49 2.43
CA ARG A 237 -18.45 -4.43 3.21
C ARG A 237 -19.27 -3.16 3.33
N ILE A 238 -19.25 -2.58 4.53
CA ILE A 238 -19.76 -1.25 4.85
C ILE A 238 -18.58 -0.40 5.32
N ALA A 239 -18.19 0.58 4.51
CA ALA A 239 -17.02 1.43 4.75
C ALA A 239 -17.45 2.88 5.00
N PRO A 240 -17.68 3.31 6.24
CA PRO A 240 -17.82 4.72 6.56
C PRO A 240 -16.48 5.48 6.47
N VAL A 241 -15.33 4.84 6.72
CA VAL A 241 -13.98 5.38 6.45
C VAL A 241 -12.94 4.24 6.33
N PHE A 242 -12.92 3.52 5.21
CA PHE A 242 -11.93 2.46 5.01
C PHE A 242 -10.55 3.06 4.69
N ASP A 243 -9.70 3.10 5.72
CA ASP A 243 -8.37 3.69 5.79
C ASP A 243 -7.50 2.87 6.77
N ASP A 244 -6.19 3.09 6.76
CA ASP A 244 -5.21 2.43 7.63
C ASP A 244 -5.24 3.03 9.04
N LEU A 245 -5.86 2.34 10.01
CA LEU A 245 -6.24 2.93 11.30
C LEU A 245 -5.83 2.07 12.51
N ASP A 246 -5.14 2.67 13.47
CA ASP A 246 -4.59 1.96 14.65
C ASP A 246 -5.25 2.39 15.98
N PRO A 247 -6.40 1.77 16.37
CA PRO A 247 -7.10 2.04 17.63
C PRO A 247 -6.36 1.54 18.89
N SER A 248 -5.17 0.94 18.75
CA SER A 248 -4.30 0.60 19.89
C SER A 248 -3.48 1.81 20.38
N ARG A 249 -3.27 2.82 19.52
CA ARG A 249 -2.36 3.96 19.78
C ARG A 249 -3.06 5.14 20.45
N ALA A 250 -4.31 5.40 20.07
CA ALA A 250 -5.17 6.43 20.64
C ALA A 250 -6.65 6.09 20.41
N GLY A 251 -7.54 6.73 21.18
CA GLY A 251 -8.98 6.61 20.97
C GLY A 251 -9.53 5.19 21.17
N GLY A 252 -10.36 4.75 20.23
CA GLY A 252 -10.82 3.37 20.15
C GLY A 252 -12.06 3.18 19.27
N VAL A 253 -12.42 1.91 19.09
CA VAL A 253 -13.68 1.50 18.45
C VAL A 253 -14.69 1.09 19.52
N PHE A 254 -15.95 1.49 19.37
CA PHE A 254 -16.99 1.32 20.37
C PHE A 254 -18.31 0.81 19.75
N ARG A 255 -19.14 0.13 20.56
CA ARG A 255 -20.49 -0.30 20.19
C ARG A 255 -21.55 0.19 21.19
N LEU A 256 -22.70 0.57 20.67
CA LEU A 256 -23.92 0.88 21.42
C LEU A 256 -25.13 0.27 20.71
N VAL A 257 -25.92 -0.54 21.41
CA VAL A 257 -27.21 -1.03 20.91
C VAL A 257 -28.31 -0.10 21.40
N ASP A 258 -29.06 0.50 20.48
CA ASP A 258 -30.24 1.32 20.76
C ASP A 258 -31.46 0.70 20.06
N ARG A 259 -32.19 -0.12 20.82
CA ARG A 259 -33.40 -0.83 20.40
C ARG A 259 -33.20 -1.61 19.09
N ASP A 260 -33.72 -1.06 17.99
CA ASP A 260 -33.74 -1.64 16.65
C ASP A 260 -32.52 -1.23 15.80
N ALA A 261 -31.46 -0.72 16.44
CA ALA A 261 -30.22 -0.28 15.81
C ALA A 261 -28.95 -0.68 16.57
N LEU A 262 -27.88 -0.91 15.83
CA LEU A 262 -26.50 -0.99 16.31
C LEU A 262 -25.75 0.25 15.84
N LEU A 263 -25.19 1.01 16.76
CA LEU A 263 -24.24 2.09 16.51
C LEU A 263 -22.82 1.59 16.78
N LEU A 264 -21.93 1.78 15.81
CA LEU A 264 -20.50 1.55 15.91
C LEU A 264 -19.79 2.90 15.76
N THR A 265 -18.76 3.16 16.57
CA THR A 265 -18.01 4.43 16.53
C THR A 265 -16.51 4.18 16.53
N TRP A 266 -15.80 4.73 15.56
CA TRP A 266 -14.36 4.98 15.63
C TRP A 266 -14.17 6.40 16.18
N CYS A 267 -13.63 6.52 17.40
CA CYS A 267 -13.43 7.79 18.12
C CYS A 267 -11.95 8.04 18.39
N ASP A 268 -11.44 9.23 18.05
CA ASP A 268 -10.01 9.62 18.09
C ASP A 268 -9.03 8.59 17.51
N VAL A 269 -9.48 7.76 16.56
CA VAL A 269 -8.62 6.71 15.99
C VAL A 269 -7.60 7.37 15.05
N PRO A 270 -6.28 7.13 15.25
CA PRO A 270 -5.23 7.68 14.40
C PRO A 270 -5.05 6.86 13.13
N GLU A 271 -4.61 7.53 12.07
CA GLU A 271 -4.07 6.88 10.87
C GLU A 271 -2.71 6.22 11.20
N PHE A 272 -2.49 5.01 10.67
CA PHE A 272 -1.26 4.27 10.81
C PHE A 272 -0.07 5.06 10.24
N ASP A 273 1.06 5.08 10.95
CA ASP A 273 2.26 5.89 10.69
C ASP A 273 2.07 7.42 10.49
N VAL A 274 0.83 7.93 10.51
CA VAL A 274 0.48 9.35 10.47
C VAL A 274 -0.34 9.75 11.72
N PRO A 275 0.20 9.60 12.95
CA PRO A 275 -0.51 9.86 14.21
C PRO A 275 -0.78 11.35 14.51
N ALA A 276 -0.80 12.21 13.49
CA ALA A 276 -1.41 13.54 13.52
C ALA A 276 -2.81 13.55 12.88
N ASN A 277 -3.08 12.63 11.96
CA ASN A 277 -4.38 12.42 11.33
C ASN A 277 -5.30 11.66 12.31
N ARG A 278 -6.61 11.93 12.24
CA ARG A 278 -7.62 11.38 13.15
C ARG A 278 -8.94 11.17 12.42
N VAL A 279 -9.66 10.13 12.80
CA VAL A 279 -11.05 9.90 12.38
C VAL A 279 -11.99 9.86 13.58
N ASN A 280 -13.17 10.47 13.39
CA ASN A 280 -14.30 10.44 14.32
C ASN A 280 -15.55 10.15 13.50
N VAL A 281 -15.90 8.87 13.40
CA VAL A 281 -16.89 8.39 12.44
C VAL A 281 -17.80 7.35 13.08
N GLN A 282 -19.10 7.52 12.83
CA GLN A 282 -20.17 6.67 13.32
C GLN A 282 -20.86 5.94 12.17
N LEU A 283 -21.11 4.66 12.40
CA LEU A 283 -21.91 3.78 11.54
C LEU A 283 -23.11 3.30 12.33
N ARG A 284 -24.31 3.59 11.84
CA ARG A 284 -25.55 3.03 12.38
C ARG A 284 -26.13 2.02 11.40
N LEU A 285 -26.34 0.80 11.86
CA LEU A 285 -27.11 -0.25 11.18
C LEU A 285 -28.48 -0.36 11.85
N ALA A 286 -29.54 -0.57 11.09
CA ALA A 286 -30.89 -0.76 11.64
C ALA A 286 -31.61 -2.00 11.06
N ALA A 287 -32.59 -2.52 11.82
CA ALA A 287 -33.30 -3.76 11.50
C ALA A 287 -34.04 -3.77 10.16
N ASP A 288 -34.34 -2.60 9.59
CA ASP A 288 -34.97 -2.40 8.27
C ASP A 288 -33.98 -2.50 7.09
N GLY A 289 -32.67 -2.53 7.36
CA GLY A 289 -31.62 -2.43 6.34
C GLY A 289 -31.15 -1.01 6.06
N SER A 290 -31.65 0.01 6.78
CA SER A 290 -31.13 1.38 6.69
C SER A 290 -29.74 1.47 7.31
N ILE A 291 -28.85 2.19 6.62
CA ILE A 291 -27.47 2.45 7.04
C ILE A 291 -27.29 3.97 7.13
N ASP A 292 -26.72 4.47 8.23
CA ASP A 292 -26.30 5.86 8.34
C ASP A 292 -24.79 5.95 8.64
N PHE A 293 -24.06 6.74 7.85
CA PHE A 293 -22.72 7.23 8.19
C PHE A 293 -22.85 8.62 8.80
N VAL A 294 -22.18 8.88 9.92
CA VAL A 294 -22.25 10.17 10.64
C VAL A 294 -20.84 10.62 10.99
N TYR A 295 -20.41 11.75 10.46
CA TYR A 295 -19.04 12.23 10.56
C TYR A 295 -18.90 13.33 11.60
N GLY A 296 -17.87 13.24 12.45
CA GLY A 296 -17.48 14.32 13.35
C GLY A 296 -16.86 15.52 12.60
N THR A 297 -16.52 16.56 13.35
CA THR A 297 -15.77 17.73 12.84
C THR A 297 -14.30 17.40 12.55
N THR A 298 -13.72 16.42 13.25
CA THR A 298 -12.34 15.97 13.08
C THR A 298 -12.29 14.60 12.39
N VAL A 299 -12.27 14.65 11.05
CA VAL A 299 -12.01 13.50 10.16
C VAL A 299 -10.98 13.93 9.13
N ALA A 300 -9.78 13.34 9.14
CA ALA A 300 -8.66 13.78 8.31
C ALA A 300 -7.75 12.62 7.85
N PRO A 301 -8.29 11.58 7.19
CA PRO A 301 -7.48 10.52 6.58
C PRO A 301 -6.65 11.05 5.40
N SER A 302 -5.46 10.50 5.16
CA SER A 302 -4.64 10.86 3.99
C SER A 302 -5.16 10.24 2.69
N ALA A 303 -5.79 9.07 2.78
CA ALA A 303 -6.67 8.50 1.75
C ALA A 303 -7.77 7.68 2.44
N ALA A 304 -8.93 7.50 1.82
CA ALA A 304 -9.96 6.60 2.36
C ALA A 304 -10.93 6.15 1.26
N VAL A 305 -11.54 4.97 1.41
CA VAL A 305 -12.71 4.55 0.63
C VAL A 305 -13.96 4.68 1.50
N VAL A 306 -15.01 5.31 0.98
CA VAL A 306 -16.29 5.49 1.65
C VAL A 306 -17.40 4.91 0.77
N GLY A 307 -18.18 3.97 1.28
CA GLY A 307 -19.27 3.37 0.51
C GLY A 307 -19.79 2.03 1.03
N LEU A 308 -20.59 1.38 0.18
CA LEU A 308 -21.17 0.05 0.39
C LEU A 308 -20.74 -0.89 -0.74
N SER A 309 -20.43 -2.14 -0.42
CA SER A 309 -20.04 -3.18 -1.39
C SER A 309 -20.73 -4.51 -1.08
N PRO A 310 -21.30 -5.22 -2.07
CA PRO A 310 -21.77 -6.59 -1.90
C PRO A 310 -20.63 -7.60 -1.69
N GLY A 311 -19.37 -7.20 -1.90
CA GLY A 311 -18.24 -8.12 -2.07
C GLY A 311 -18.21 -8.76 -3.45
N GLU A 312 -17.08 -9.39 -3.79
CA GLU A 312 -16.84 -10.17 -5.03
C GLU A 312 -17.36 -9.53 -6.35
N THR A 313 -17.35 -8.20 -6.47
CA THR A 313 -18.07 -7.47 -7.52
C THR A 313 -17.16 -6.76 -8.53
N GLY A 314 -17.48 -6.91 -9.82
CA GLY A 314 -16.94 -6.07 -10.91
C GLY A 314 -17.74 -4.79 -11.17
N ILE A 315 -18.85 -4.57 -10.46
CA ILE A 315 -19.72 -3.39 -10.60
C ILE A 315 -19.49 -2.44 -9.43
N PHE A 316 -19.02 -1.23 -9.74
CA PHE A 316 -18.92 -0.09 -8.84
C PHE A 316 -19.51 1.17 -9.47
N SER A 317 -20.24 1.94 -8.67
CA SER A 317 -20.78 3.25 -9.02
C SER A 317 -19.95 4.36 -8.34
N PRO A 318 -19.00 5.01 -9.03
CA PRO A 318 -18.27 6.14 -8.48
C PRO A 318 -19.18 7.35 -8.33
N VAL A 319 -19.25 7.89 -7.12
CA VAL A 319 -20.09 9.05 -6.77
C VAL A 319 -19.25 10.14 -6.08
N ASP A 320 -19.83 11.32 -5.97
CA ASP A 320 -19.42 12.40 -5.07
C ASP A 320 -20.36 12.32 -3.86
N VAL A 321 -19.87 11.86 -2.71
CA VAL A 321 -20.71 11.65 -1.51
C VAL A 321 -21.10 12.98 -0.86
N SER A 322 -20.36 14.06 -1.10
CA SER A 322 -20.72 15.41 -0.59
C SER A 322 -22.02 15.93 -1.22
N ALA A 323 -22.29 15.52 -2.47
CA ALA A 323 -23.47 15.93 -3.24
C ALA A 323 -24.82 15.46 -2.66
N VAL A 324 -24.85 14.61 -1.61
CA VAL A 324 -26.10 14.28 -0.89
C VAL A 324 -26.74 15.48 -0.21
N SER A 325 -25.95 16.55 0.00
CA SER A 325 -26.43 17.89 0.40
C SER A 325 -27.39 18.53 -0.61
N SER A 326 -27.31 18.11 -1.88
CA SER A 326 -28.04 18.69 -3.01
C SER A 326 -29.09 17.75 -3.61
N GLY A 327 -29.15 16.47 -3.19
CA GLY A 327 -30.14 15.52 -3.70
C GLY A 327 -29.94 14.08 -3.21
N THR A 328 -30.66 13.14 -3.84
CA THR A 328 -30.42 11.70 -3.69
C THR A 328 -29.50 11.23 -4.82
N ILE A 329 -28.48 10.46 -4.48
CA ILE A 329 -27.48 9.93 -5.40
C ILE A 329 -27.80 8.46 -5.69
N PRO A 330 -28.04 8.07 -6.96
CA PRO A 330 -28.31 6.68 -7.32
C PRO A 330 -27.02 5.86 -7.31
N GLY A 331 -26.97 4.77 -6.53
CA GLY A 331 -25.81 3.88 -6.46
C GLY A 331 -25.88 2.64 -7.36
N GLY A 332 -26.96 2.46 -8.12
CA GLY A 332 -27.09 1.36 -9.08
C GLY A 332 -27.29 0.00 -8.41
N SER A 333 -26.85 -1.09 -9.06
CA SER A 333 -27.07 -2.47 -8.62
C SER A 333 -25.91 -3.09 -7.82
N GLY A 334 -24.69 -2.56 -7.98
CA GLY A 334 -23.46 -3.07 -7.38
C GLY A 334 -22.99 -2.28 -6.17
N ALA A 335 -21.67 -2.23 -5.99
CA ALA A 335 -21.05 -1.36 -4.98
C ALA A 335 -21.23 0.13 -5.34
N VAL A 336 -21.28 1.00 -4.34
CA VAL A 336 -21.38 2.47 -4.51
C VAL A 336 -20.47 3.16 -3.51
N GLY A 337 -19.77 4.21 -3.94
CA GLY A 337 -18.93 4.99 -3.05
C GLY A 337 -18.00 5.99 -3.72
N GLU A 338 -17.08 6.50 -2.92
CA GLU A 338 -16.04 7.45 -3.30
C GLU A 338 -14.70 7.07 -2.66
N ARG A 339 -13.59 7.43 -3.32
CA ARG A 339 -12.26 7.45 -2.70
C ARG A 339 -11.80 8.89 -2.51
N PHE A 340 -11.30 9.16 -1.31
CA PHE A 340 -10.60 10.38 -0.94
C PHE A 340 -9.08 10.15 -0.98
N ALA A 341 -8.34 11.21 -1.33
CA ALA A 341 -6.88 11.24 -1.40
C ALA A 341 -6.40 12.68 -1.18
N SER A 342 -5.56 12.92 -0.19
CA SER A 342 -5.03 14.25 0.14
C SER A 342 -3.89 14.69 -0.81
N SER A 343 -3.35 13.79 -1.62
CA SER A 343 -2.36 14.05 -2.67
C SER A 343 -2.96 13.86 -4.05
N GLN A 344 -2.25 14.34 -5.08
CA GLN A 344 -2.49 13.91 -6.46
C GLN A 344 -2.25 12.40 -6.61
N ASP A 345 -2.84 11.82 -7.66
CA ASP A 345 -2.69 10.42 -8.08
C ASP A 345 -2.52 10.40 -9.62
N PHE A 346 -2.34 9.24 -10.24
CA PHE A 346 -2.07 9.14 -11.68
C PHE A 346 -3.03 8.18 -12.41
N ASP A 347 -3.47 8.53 -13.61
CA ASP A 347 -4.37 7.73 -14.45
C ASP A 347 -3.58 6.89 -15.47
N SER A 348 -2.97 5.81 -14.98
CA SER A 348 -2.18 4.85 -15.79
C SER A 348 -2.99 4.23 -16.93
N VAL A 349 -4.31 4.17 -16.79
CA VAL A 349 -5.24 3.64 -17.79
C VAL A 349 -5.47 4.64 -18.91
N ALA A 350 -5.70 5.92 -18.58
CA ALA A 350 -5.75 6.98 -19.58
C ALA A 350 -4.44 7.11 -20.36
N LEU A 351 -3.29 6.99 -19.68
CA LEU A 351 -1.98 6.96 -20.35
C LEU A 351 -1.87 5.78 -21.33
N SER A 352 -2.18 4.56 -20.87
CA SER A 352 -2.12 3.36 -21.70
C SER A 352 -3.06 3.45 -22.90
N ARG A 353 -4.27 4.00 -22.72
CA ARG A 353 -5.23 4.26 -23.79
C ARG A 353 -4.70 5.30 -24.81
N LYS A 354 -4.23 6.47 -24.36
CA LYS A 354 -3.58 7.48 -25.23
C LYS A 354 -2.38 6.93 -26.00
N PHE A 355 -1.64 5.98 -25.43
CA PHE A 355 -0.53 5.31 -26.11
C PHE A 355 -1.02 4.39 -27.23
N TYR A 356 -1.97 3.49 -26.96
CA TYR A 356 -2.52 2.56 -27.97
C TYR A 356 -3.44 3.20 -29.02
N GLU A 357 -3.79 4.49 -28.88
CA GLU A 357 -4.42 5.29 -29.94
C GLU A 357 -3.48 5.56 -31.13
N THR A 358 -2.15 5.63 -30.91
CA THR A 358 -1.15 5.80 -31.99
C THR A 358 -0.24 4.61 -32.21
N HIS A 359 -0.13 3.70 -31.23
CA HIS A 359 0.84 2.59 -31.25
C HIS A 359 0.23 1.22 -31.63
N GLY A 360 1.10 0.33 -32.10
CA GLY A 360 0.78 -1.08 -32.32
C GLY A 360 0.55 -1.84 -31.01
N ASP A 361 -0.19 -2.96 -31.08
CA ASP A 361 -0.45 -3.80 -29.89
C ASP A 361 0.66 -4.84 -29.72
N ASP A 362 1.90 -4.36 -29.71
CA ASP A 362 3.10 -5.18 -29.86
C ASP A 362 3.94 -5.24 -28.58
N PHE A 363 3.50 -4.56 -27.51
CA PHE A 363 4.26 -4.35 -26.27
C PHE A 363 3.72 -5.20 -25.11
N ASP A 364 4.62 -5.94 -24.48
CA ASP A 364 4.35 -6.74 -23.29
C ASP A 364 4.22 -5.88 -22.03
N GLN A 365 5.03 -4.81 -21.92
CA GLN A 365 4.98 -3.88 -20.79
C GLN A 365 5.16 -2.43 -21.24
N LEU A 366 4.54 -1.50 -20.52
CA LEU A 366 4.79 -0.05 -20.66
C LEU A 366 5.68 0.41 -19.50
N VAL A 367 6.81 1.04 -19.80
CA VAL A 367 7.76 1.59 -18.82
C VAL A 367 7.62 3.11 -18.81
N ILE A 368 7.10 3.65 -17.72
CA ILE A 368 6.75 5.06 -17.57
C ILE A 368 7.84 5.76 -16.75
N PHE A 369 8.32 6.90 -17.26
CA PHE A 369 9.02 7.91 -16.49
C PHE A 369 8.26 9.23 -16.61
N THR A 370 8.37 10.11 -15.63
CA THR A 370 7.59 11.36 -15.60
C THR A 370 8.43 12.60 -15.26
N ASN A 371 7.84 13.78 -15.45
CA ASN A 371 8.35 15.04 -14.86
C ASN A 371 7.53 15.53 -13.65
N THR A 372 6.49 14.80 -13.26
CA THR A 372 5.61 15.06 -12.11
C THR A 372 5.44 13.81 -11.26
N ARG A 373 5.30 13.95 -9.95
CA ARG A 373 5.20 12.79 -9.04
C ARG A 373 3.89 12.02 -9.27
N THR A 374 4.02 10.72 -9.56
CA THR A 374 2.90 9.77 -9.69
C THR A 374 2.78 8.91 -8.43
N THR A 375 3.91 8.57 -7.81
CA THR A 375 3.99 7.71 -6.63
C THR A 375 3.48 8.38 -5.35
N ARG A 376 2.87 7.58 -4.48
CA ARG A 376 2.49 7.99 -3.12
C ARG A 376 3.72 8.14 -2.23
N ARG A 377 3.55 8.63 -0.99
CA ARG A 377 4.64 8.74 -0.01
C ARG A 377 5.09 7.33 0.40
N GLY A 378 6.39 7.06 0.36
CA GLY A 378 6.99 5.75 0.69
C GLY A 378 7.45 4.96 -0.55
N THR A 379 6.63 4.91 -1.60
CA THR A 379 6.95 4.22 -2.86
C THR A 379 8.13 4.87 -3.60
N PHE A 380 9.01 4.07 -4.22
CA PHE A 380 10.05 4.58 -5.11
C PHE A 380 9.61 4.53 -6.58
N ALA A 381 9.44 3.31 -7.07
CA ALA A 381 8.81 2.92 -8.33
C ALA A 381 7.81 1.79 -7.99
N PHE A 382 7.04 1.31 -8.96
CA PHE A 382 6.22 0.10 -8.82
C PHE A 382 5.84 -0.52 -10.18
N GLU A 383 5.57 -1.82 -10.18
CA GLU A 383 4.82 -2.51 -11.23
C GLU A 383 3.39 -2.84 -10.78
N PHE A 384 2.49 -2.93 -11.75
CA PHE A 384 1.26 -3.71 -11.58
C PHE A 384 0.93 -4.55 -12.82
N THR A 385 0.56 -5.80 -12.57
CA THR A 385 0.21 -6.76 -13.62
C THR A 385 -1.20 -6.48 -14.14
N VAL A 386 -1.33 -6.28 -15.45
CA VAL A 386 -2.58 -6.02 -16.19
C VAL A 386 -3.21 -7.31 -16.71
N ALA A 387 -2.39 -8.29 -17.07
CA ALA A 387 -2.83 -9.61 -17.51
C ALA A 387 -1.75 -10.67 -17.21
N ASN A 388 -2.18 -11.86 -16.81
CA ASN A 388 -1.33 -13.02 -16.60
C ASN A 388 -1.97 -14.31 -17.14
N GLU A 389 -1.27 -14.99 -18.05
CA GLU A 389 -1.60 -16.32 -18.55
C GLU A 389 -0.74 -17.45 -17.93
N VAL A 390 0.22 -17.11 -17.08
CA VAL A 390 1.25 -18.04 -16.58
C VAL A 390 0.82 -18.65 -15.25
N SER A 391 0.77 -19.99 -15.18
CA SER A 391 0.60 -20.73 -13.91
C SER A 391 1.96 -21.15 -13.33
N GLY A 392 1.98 -21.50 -12.04
CA GLY A 392 3.20 -21.97 -11.36
C GLY A 392 4.18 -20.86 -10.96
N ILE A 393 3.69 -19.62 -10.81
CA ILE A 393 4.49 -18.44 -10.42
C ILE A 393 3.90 -17.65 -9.23
N GLY A 394 2.92 -18.21 -8.52
CA GLY A 394 2.26 -17.54 -7.37
C GLY A 394 1.33 -16.37 -7.72
N VAL A 395 1.01 -16.15 -9.01
CA VAL A 395 0.14 -15.05 -9.48
C VAL A 395 -1.15 -15.60 -10.11
N ASP A 396 -2.29 -14.99 -9.79
CA ASP A 396 -3.59 -15.25 -10.42
C ASP A 396 -3.54 -15.23 -11.95
N ILE A 397 -4.36 -16.06 -12.59
CA ILE A 397 -4.64 -15.98 -14.04
C ILE A 397 -5.80 -15.00 -14.27
N TYR A 398 -5.61 -14.00 -15.14
CA TYR A 398 -6.62 -13.02 -15.56
C TYR A 398 -6.14 -12.20 -16.78
N ASP A 399 -7.07 -11.50 -17.43
CA ASP A 399 -6.76 -10.53 -18.49
C ASP A 399 -7.66 -9.30 -18.34
N SER A 400 -7.04 -8.12 -18.20
CA SER A 400 -7.71 -6.81 -18.29
C SER A 400 -7.05 -5.90 -19.34
N SER A 401 -6.22 -6.44 -20.23
CA SER A 401 -5.44 -5.66 -21.23
C SER A 401 -6.33 -4.76 -22.10
N ARG A 402 -7.54 -5.22 -22.42
CA ARG A 402 -8.56 -4.48 -23.18
C ARG A 402 -9.06 -3.24 -22.46
N ASP A 403 -9.19 -3.29 -21.15
CA ASP A 403 -9.58 -2.13 -20.36
C ASP A 403 -8.45 -1.10 -20.30
N PHE A 404 -7.20 -1.49 -20.54
CA PHE A 404 -6.04 -0.61 -20.71
C PHE A 404 -5.79 -0.19 -22.17
N GLY A 405 -6.66 -0.55 -23.12
CA GLY A 405 -6.58 -0.16 -24.53
C GLY A 405 -5.78 -1.12 -25.44
N SER A 406 -5.10 -2.11 -24.86
CA SER A 406 -4.44 -3.18 -25.61
C SER A 406 -5.47 -4.15 -26.21
N ARG A 407 -5.13 -4.86 -27.30
CA ARG A 407 -6.05 -5.82 -27.96
C ARG A 407 -5.90 -7.24 -27.39
N GLY A 408 -4.84 -7.47 -26.62
CA GLY A 408 -4.51 -8.72 -25.93
C GLY A 408 -3.03 -8.90 -25.58
N ARG A 409 -2.15 -7.94 -25.91
CA ARG A 409 -0.70 -8.06 -25.74
C ARG A 409 -0.14 -7.55 -24.41
N LEU A 410 -0.70 -6.48 -23.85
CA LEU A 410 -0.19 -5.88 -22.60
C LEU A 410 -0.24 -6.88 -21.43
N ARG A 411 0.80 -6.88 -20.59
CA ARG A 411 0.92 -7.75 -19.41
C ARG A 411 1.16 -7.00 -18.12
N SER A 412 1.95 -5.93 -18.12
CA SER A 412 2.06 -5.06 -16.95
C SER A 412 2.45 -3.63 -17.31
N VAL A 413 2.28 -2.73 -16.35
CA VAL A 413 2.76 -1.35 -16.43
C VAL A 413 3.76 -1.14 -15.29
N VAL A 414 4.87 -0.50 -15.61
CA VAL A 414 5.97 -0.15 -14.69
C VAL A 414 6.02 1.37 -14.59
N ASP A 415 5.82 1.92 -13.41
CA ASP A 415 5.93 3.35 -13.13
C ASP A 415 7.21 3.63 -12.33
N MET A 416 8.17 4.29 -12.98
CA MET A 416 9.45 4.68 -12.42
C MET A 416 9.41 6.07 -11.74
N ASP A 417 8.27 6.76 -11.74
CA ASP A 417 8.09 8.12 -11.20
C ASP A 417 9.04 9.15 -11.86
N VAL A 418 9.44 10.20 -11.12
CA VAL A 418 10.09 11.37 -11.69
C VAL A 418 11.53 11.07 -12.12
N LEU A 419 11.84 11.33 -13.39
CA LEU A 419 13.15 11.09 -14.02
C LEU A 419 14.33 11.79 -13.31
N THR A 420 14.08 12.87 -12.58
CA THR A 420 15.09 13.60 -11.79
C THR A 420 15.53 12.86 -10.51
N ARG A 421 14.81 11.80 -10.10
CA ARG A 421 15.18 10.94 -8.96
C ARG A 421 16.35 10.00 -9.24
N PHE A 422 16.66 9.77 -10.52
CA PHE A 422 17.70 8.86 -10.99
C PHE A 422 18.99 9.61 -11.35
N PRO A 423 20.18 9.00 -11.23
CA PRO A 423 21.42 9.55 -11.78
C PRO A 423 21.43 9.64 -13.31
N ASP A 424 22.40 10.38 -13.86
CA ASP A 424 22.58 10.51 -15.32
C ASP A 424 23.32 9.35 -15.98
N ASP A 425 24.12 8.61 -15.20
CA ASP A 425 24.62 7.28 -15.54
C ASP A 425 23.65 6.23 -14.97
N PRO A 426 22.97 5.42 -15.80
CA PRO A 426 22.04 4.42 -15.32
C PRO A 426 22.70 3.29 -14.52
N ARG A 427 24.03 3.13 -14.58
CA ARG A 427 24.79 2.16 -13.78
C ARG A 427 25.26 2.70 -12.42
N GLN A 428 25.17 4.01 -12.18
CA GLN A 428 25.54 4.60 -10.89
C GLN A 428 24.62 4.09 -9.78
N ARG A 429 25.20 3.46 -8.75
CA ARG A 429 24.49 3.11 -7.51
C ARG A 429 24.03 4.36 -6.78
N PHE A 430 22.77 4.37 -6.35
CA PHE A 430 22.18 5.50 -5.62
C PHE A 430 21.14 5.09 -4.57
N LEU A 431 20.54 3.91 -4.67
CA LEU A 431 19.51 3.41 -3.76
C LEU A 431 20.03 2.17 -3.01
N GLY A 432 21.02 2.37 -2.14
CA GLY A 432 21.73 1.28 -1.45
C GLY A 432 22.64 0.51 -2.41
N GLU A 433 22.31 -0.77 -2.66
CA GLU A 433 22.96 -1.58 -3.69
C GLU A 433 22.42 -1.29 -5.10
N ASN A 434 21.20 -0.75 -5.23
CA ASN A 434 20.54 -0.52 -6.52
C ASN A 434 21.09 0.67 -7.32
N ASN A 435 21.13 0.50 -8.65
CA ASN A 435 21.23 1.54 -9.67
C ASN A 435 19.91 1.61 -10.48
N THR A 436 19.86 2.41 -11.55
CA THR A 436 18.64 2.58 -12.35
C THR A 436 18.24 1.28 -13.06
N LEU A 437 19.21 0.52 -13.58
CA LEU A 437 18.96 -0.70 -14.34
C LEU A 437 18.56 -1.87 -13.44
N SER A 438 19.17 -2.02 -12.26
CA SER A 438 18.78 -3.07 -11.31
C SER A 438 17.41 -2.82 -10.70
N LEU A 439 17.04 -1.54 -10.45
CA LEU A 439 15.68 -1.18 -10.03
C LEU A 439 14.67 -1.41 -11.16
N MET A 440 15.00 -1.11 -12.42
CA MET A 440 14.16 -1.55 -13.55
C MET A 440 14.08 -3.08 -13.66
N GLY A 441 15.13 -3.80 -13.25
CA GLY A 441 15.12 -5.26 -13.07
C GLY A 441 14.08 -5.71 -12.06
N GLN A 442 14.05 -5.08 -10.89
CA GLN A 442 13.05 -5.30 -9.84
C GLN A 442 11.62 -5.06 -10.37
N GLU A 443 11.33 -3.88 -10.90
CA GLU A 443 9.96 -3.55 -11.33
C GLU A 443 9.52 -4.33 -12.57
N CYS A 444 10.36 -4.48 -13.60
CA CYS A 444 9.98 -5.30 -14.77
C CYS A 444 9.86 -6.78 -14.39
N GLY A 445 10.67 -7.25 -13.43
CA GLY A 445 10.65 -8.59 -12.87
C GLY A 445 9.39 -8.90 -12.07
N HIS A 446 8.70 -7.90 -11.52
CA HIS A 446 7.44 -8.08 -10.78
C HIS A 446 6.29 -8.69 -11.61
N ARG A 447 6.40 -8.70 -12.95
CA ARG A 447 5.53 -9.51 -13.82
C ARG A 447 5.59 -11.02 -13.50
N TRP A 448 6.70 -11.53 -12.95
CA TRP A 448 6.89 -12.96 -12.65
C TRP A 448 7.36 -13.26 -11.22
N LEU A 449 7.86 -12.27 -10.47
CA LEU A 449 8.67 -12.46 -9.24
C LEU A 449 8.30 -11.44 -8.13
N ALA A 450 8.46 -11.71 -6.85
CA ALA A 450 8.84 -12.93 -6.18
C ALA A 450 7.65 -13.39 -5.33
N PHE A 451 6.94 -14.43 -5.78
CA PHE A 451 5.68 -14.91 -5.15
C PHE A 451 5.68 -16.44 -4.96
N LEU A 452 6.86 -17.08 -5.05
CA LEU A 452 6.99 -18.52 -5.00
C LEU A 452 7.07 -19.03 -3.57
N GLU A 453 6.03 -19.76 -3.16
CA GLU A 453 6.05 -20.61 -1.96
C GLU A 453 6.85 -21.89 -2.26
N PHE A 454 7.44 -22.49 -1.22
CA PHE A 454 8.08 -23.81 -1.28
C PHE A 454 7.50 -24.78 -0.24
N LYS A 455 7.64 -26.09 -0.48
CA LYS A 455 7.13 -27.13 0.41
C LYS A 455 8.08 -27.36 1.58
N ASP A 456 7.60 -27.13 2.80
CA ASP A 456 8.32 -27.45 4.03
C ASP A 456 7.58 -28.57 4.78
N GLY A 457 7.96 -29.82 4.49
CA GLY A 457 7.22 -30.99 4.95
C GLY A 457 5.78 -31.01 4.40
N THR A 458 4.80 -30.77 5.27
CA THR A 458 3.37 -30.76 4.90
C THR A 458 2.82 -29.36 4.59
N ILE A 459 3.47 -28.29 5.05
CA ILE A 459 3.03 -26.91 4.82
C ILE A 459 3.64 -26.33 3.54
N ASN A 460 3.02 -25.28 3.01
CA ASN A 460 3.69 -24.35 2.12
C ASN A 460 4.33 -23.25 2.98
N SER A 461 5.55 -22.83 2.62
CA SER A 461 6.32 -21.82 3.34
C SER A 461 6.60 -20.61 2.45
N LYS A 462 6.40 -19.43 3.04
CA LYS A 462 6.75 -18.12 2.48
C LYS A 462 8.16 -17.65 2.87
N GLU A 463 8.98 -18.43 3.58
CA GLU A 463 10.26 -17.94 4.12
C GLU A 463 11.31 -17.50 3.05
N LEU A 464 11.11 -17.86 1.78
CA LEU A 464 11.89 -17.32 0.65
C LEU A 464 11.58 -15.84 0.38
N LEU A 465 10.42 -15.36 0.81
CA LEU A 465 9.91 -14.02 0.58
C LEU A 465 10.33 -13.09 1.73
N GLY A 466 10.60 -11.83 1.38
CA GLY A 466 11.07 -10.80 2.29
C GLY A 466 10.05 -9.69 2.43
N ARG A 467 10.41 -8.51 1.92
CA ARG A 467 9.56 -7.33 2.01
C ARG A 467 8.28 -7.52 1.18
N ASP A 468 7.13 -7.17 1.77
CA ASP A 468 5.81 -7.17 1.14
C ASP A 468 5.28 -8.52 0.59
N ASP A 469 5.88 -9.66 0.95
CA ASP A 469 5.65 -10.96 0.31
C ASP A 469 5.80 -10.90 -1.24
N ALA A 470 6.64 -9.98 -1.73
CA ALA A 470 6.78 -9.66 -3.14
C ALA A 470 8.24 -9.58 -3.63
N HIS A 471 9.19 -9.56 -2.70
CA HIS A 471 10.64 -9.50 -2.93
C HIS A 471 11.29 -10.73 -2.27
N TRP A 472 12.52 -11.07 -2.65
CA TRP A 472 13.24 -12.15 -1.99
C TRP A 472 13.65 -11.77 -0.55
N SER A 473 13.70 -12.76 0.32
CA SER A 473 14.14 -12.63 1.71
C SER A 473 15.61 -12.25 1.78
N PHE A 474 15.97 -11.32 2.69
CA PHE A 474 17.38 -10.99 2.97
C PHE A 474 18.22 -12.23 3.31
N PHE A 475 17.59 -13.31 3.79
CA PHE A 475 18.23 -14.57 4.16
C PHE A 475 18.24 -15.65 3.07
N PHE A 476 17.60 -15.41 1.93
CA PHE A 476 17.57 -16.34 0.81
C PHE A 476 18.81 -16.12 -0.07
N ASP A 477 19.56 -17.20 -0.33
CA ASP A 477 20.60 -17.21 -1.35
C ASP A 477 19.94 -17.23 -2.73
N SER A 478 19.71 -16.02 -3.23
CA SER A 478 19.01 -15.72 -4.48
C SER A 478 19.96 -15.40 -5.63
N ASP A 479 21.26 -15.72 -5.49
CA ASP A 479 22.29 -15.42 -6.48
C ASP A 479 22.30 -13.94 -6.92
N ALA A 480 22.14 -13.03 -5.96
CA ALA A 480 22.07 -11.57 -6.18
C ALA A 480 21.00 -11.16 -7.19
N SER A 481 19.83 -11.79 -7.10
CA SER A 481 18.63 -11.43 -7.86
C SER A 481 18.27 -9.95 -7.75
N SER A 482 17.75 -9.39 -8.83
CA SER A 482 17.24 -8.02 -8.92
C SER A 482 16.02 -7.77 -8.01
N MET A 483 15.35 -8.83 -7.53
CA MET A 483 14.16 -8.75 -6.67
C MET A 483 14.52 -8.52 -5.19
N GLU A 484 15.36 -7.51 -4.92
CA GLU A 484 16.01 -7.22 -3.62
C GLU A 484 16.86 -8.37 -3.05
N GLY A 485 17.37 -9.24 -3.93
CA GLY A 485 18.11 -10.45 -3.57
C GLY A 485 19.58 -10.26 -3.19
N ASN A 486 20.04 -11.07 -2.23
CA ASN A 486 21.46 -11.27 -1.92
C ASN A 486 22.02 -12.54 -2.62
N ASP A 487 23.34 -12.58 -2.79
CA ASP A 487 24.19 -13.76 -3.06
C ASP A 487 24.94 -14.06 -1.75
N ILE A 488 24.85 -15.28 -1.23
CA ILE A 488 25.23 -15.63 0.14
C ILE A 488 26.29 -16.74 0.20
N GLU A 489 27.48 -16.41 0.69
CA GLU A 489 28.56 -17.35 0.99
C GLU A 489 28.33 -18.06 2.34
N ASP A 490 28.39 -19.39 2.36
CA ASP A 490 28.39 -20.20 3.58
C ASP A 490 29.82 -20.39 4.10
N LEU A 491 30.14 -19.77 5.24
CA LEU A 491 31.48 -19.81 5.86
C LEU A 491 31.63 -21.00 6.82
N GLY A 492 30.61 -21.86 6.91
CA GLY A 492 30.54 -22.97 7.84
C GLY A 492 30.21 -22.54 9.28
N ASN A 493 30.00 -23.53 10.15
CA ASN A 493 29.72 -23.35 11.59
C ASN A 493 28.53 -22.40 11.90
N GLY A 494 27.57 -22.27 10.98
CA GLY A 494 26.40 -21.40 11.12
C GLY A 494 26.68 -19.91 10.89
N VAL A 495 27.78 -19.57 10.22
CA VAL A 495 28.13 -18.21 9.82
C VAL A 495 28.07 -18.10 8.29
N PHE A 496 27.44 -17.05 7.79
CA PHE A 496 27.26 -16.78 6.37
C PHE A 496 27.62 -15.32 6.08
N ARG A 497 27.88 -14.97 4.82
CA ARG A 497 28.15 -13.59 4.40
C ARG A 497 27.45 -13.26 3.08
N THR A 498 26.80 -12.09 3.01
CA THR A 498 26.35 -11.56 1.72
C THR A 498 27.55 -11.08 0.89
N VAL A 499 27.73 -11.62 -0.32
CA VAL A 499 28.88 -11.31 -1.20
C VAL A 499 28.48 -10.58 -2.49
N GLY A 500 27.21 -10.64 -2.87
CA GLY A 500 26.62 -9.87 -3.97
C GLY A 500 25.18 -9.45 -3.67
N ALA A 501 24.64 -8.53 -4.48
CA ALA A 501 23.27 -8.05 -4.38
C ALA A 501 22.77 -7.49 -5.73
N VAL A 502 21.46 -7.61 -6.01
CA VAL A 502 20.70 -6.90 -7.08
C VAL A 502 21.45 -6.66 -8.41
N SER A 503 21.95 -7.74 -9.01
CA SER A 503 22.87 -7.68 -10.17
C SER A 503 22.48 -8.53 -11.38
N ARG A 504 21.54 -9.47 -11.22
CA ARG A 504 21.10 -10.41 -12.28
C ARG A 504 19.68 -10.92 -12.01
N TYR A 505 19.19 -11.85 -12.82
CA TYR A 505 18.07 -12.73 -12.48
C TYR A 505 18.64 -14.13 -12.18
N SER A 506 18.29 -14.66 -11.02
CA SER A 506 18.73 -15.97 -10.52
C SER A 506 18.25 -17.12 -11.42
N ALA A 507 18.79 -18.32 -11.21
CA ALA A 507 18.27 -19.52 -11.88
C ALA A 507 16.78 -19.79 -11.56
N LEU A 508 16.31 -19.43 -10.36
CA LEU A 508 14.89 -19.53 -10.00
C LEU A 508 14.04 -18.46 -10.71
N ASP A 509 14.56 -17.23 -10.78
CA ASP A 509 13.92 -16.13 -11.49
C ASP A 509 13.71 -16.50 -12.97
N GLN A 510 14.79 -16.99 -13.60
CA GLN A 510 14.78 -17.47 -14.98
C GLN A 510 13.81 -18.64 -15.18
N TYR A 511 13.57 -19.50 -14.19
CA TYR A 511 12.53 -20.54 -14.27
C TYR A 511 11.12 -19.93 -14.30
N ALA A 512 10.80 -19.03 -13.37
CA ALA A 512 9.49 -18.37 -13.30
C ALA A 512 9.21 -17.50 -14.55
N MET A 513 10.22 -16.77 -15.04
CA MET A 513 10.18 -16.05 -16.33
C MET A 513 10.01 -16.99 -17.54
N GLY A 514 10.32 -18.28 -17.40
CA GLY A 514 10.23 -19.28 -18.48
C GLY A 514 11.45 -19.30 -19.41
N LEU A 515 12.60 -18.83 -18.94
CA LEU A 515 13.88 -18.78 -19.65
C LEU A 515 14.79 -19.99 -19.35
N ARG A 516 14.54 -20.71 -18.25
CA ARG A 516 15.33 -21.85 -17.76
C ARG A 516 14.43 -23.05 -17.44
N ALA A 517 14.87 -24.26 -17.80
CA ALA A 517 14.15 -25.49 -17.51
C ALA A 517 14.28 -25.91 -16.03
N GLU A 518 13.33 -26.70 -15.54
CA GLU A 518 13.32 -27.19 -14.15
C GLU A 518 14.60 -27.96 -13.76
N SER A 519 15.11 -28.75 -14.72
CA SER A 519 16.37 -29.51 -14.61
C SER A 519 17.62 -28.65 -14.42
N ASP A 520 17.54 -27.37 -14.79
CA ASP A 520 18.70 -26.48 -14.92
C ASP A 520 18.78 -25.51 -13.72
N VAL A 521 17.84 -25.60 -12.77
CA VAL A 521 17.84 -24.84 -11.52
C VAL A 521 18.67 -25.60 -10.48
N PRO A 522 19.80 -25.04 -10.00
CA PRO A 522 20.61 -25.68 -8.97
C PRO A 522 19.88 -25.69 -7.61
N PRO A 523 20.33 -26.51 -6.64
CA PRO A 523 19.92 -26.35 -5.25
C PRO A 523 20.29 -24.96 -4.73
N MET A 524 19.36 -24.32 -4.02
CA MET A 524 19.55 -23.02 -3.36
C MET A 524 19.46 -23.21 -1.85
N PHE A 525 19.63 -22.16 -1.04
CA PHE A 525 19.40 -22.27 0.39
C PHE A 525 18.88 -20.98 1.05
N LEU A 526 18.27 -21.17 2.22
CA LEU A 526 17.80 -20.12 3.12
C LEU A 526 18.59 -20.19 4.44
N VAL A 527 18.96 -19.04 5.01
CA VAL A 527 19.50 -18.98 6.38
C VAL A 527 18.34 -18.82 7.38
N THR A 528 18.08 -19.88 8.15
CA THR A 528 17.01 -19.92 9.17
C THR A 528 17.53 -19.70 10.58
N ARG A 529 16.61 -19.54 11.56
CA ARG A 529 16.95 -19.41 13.00
C ARG A 529 17.99 -18.31 13.28
N VAL A 530 17.82 -17.18 12.61
CA VAL A 530 18.81 -16.10 12.58
C VAL A 530 18.96 -15.44 13.95
N SER A 531 20.21 -15.17 14.34
CA SER A 531 20.56 -14.49 15.61
C SER A 531 21.41 -13.22 15.43
N SER A 532 21.69 -12.81 14.19
CA SER A 532 22.53 -11.64 13.84
C SER A 532 21.78 -10.30 13.71
N GLY A 533 20.46 -10.28 13.88
CA GLY A 533 19.67 -9.04 14.07
C GLY A 533 19.12 -8.35 12.82
N GLN A 534 19.23 -8.96 11.63
CA GLN A 534 18.52 -8.56 10.42
C GLN A 534 17.11 -9.15 10.40
N ASN A 535 16.25 -8.71 9.47
CA ASN A 535 14.91 -9.26 9.23
C ASN A 535 14.76 -9.74 7.77
N PRO A 536 13.78 -10.60 7.43
CA PRO A 536 13.57 -11.04 6.06
C PRO A 536 13.31 -9.89 5.06
N GLY A 537 12.66 -8.81 5.52
CA GLY A 537 12.38 -7.61 4.74
C GLY A 537 13.44 -6.49 4.82
N ASP A 538 14.63 -6.77 5.34
CA ASP A 538 15.76 -5.83 5.24
C ASP A 538 16.21 -5.70 3.78
N ALA A 539 16.52 -4.48 3.33
CA ALA A 539 17.10 -4.26 2.00
C ALA A 539 18.50 -4.94 1.85
N PRO A 540 18.83 -5.46 0.66
CA PRO A 540 20.07 -6.18 0.39
C PRO A 540 21.30 -5.27 0.55
N ARG A 541 22.41 -5.85 1.03
CA ARG A 541 23.64 -5.15 1.41
C ARG A 541 24.80 -6.13 1.33
N ILE A 542 25.91 -5.76 0.68
CA ILE A 542 27.10 -6.62 0.57
C ILE A 542 27.95 -6.52 1.85
N GLY A 543 28.57 -7.62 2.26
CA GLY A 543 29.51 -7.71 3.39
C GLY A 543 28.87 -7.95 4.76
N VAL A 544 27.58 -8.25 4.83
CA VAL A 544 26.87 -8.50 6.10
C VAL A 544 27.09 -9.94 6.55
N GLU A 545 27.56 -10.12 7.79
CA GLU A 545 27.62 -11.43 8.43
C GLU A 545 26.23 -11.83 8.96
N ILE A 546 25.75 -13.01 8.57
CA ILE A 546 24.50 -13.60 9.05
C ILE A 546 24.85 -14.82 9.93
N ARG A 547 24.17 -14.97 11.07
CA ARG A 547 24.35 -16.13 11.98
C ARG A 547 23.05 -16.91 12.11
N GLY A 548 23.06 -18.19 11.76
CA GLY A 548 21.86 -19.03 11.70
C GLY A 548 22.15 -20.47 11.27
N ALA A 549 21.17 -21.12 10.66
CA ALA A 549 21.25 -22.50 10.20
C ALA A 549 20.81 -22.62 8.72
N ARG A 550 21.65 -23.27 7.91
CA ARG A 550 21.37 -23.57 6.49
C ARG A 550 20.14 -24.46 6.35
N LYS A 551 19.24 -24.10 5.44
CA LYS A 551 18.10 -24.91 4.96
C LYS A 551 18.17 -24.93 3.44
N ASP A 552 18.64 -26.03 2.86
CA ASP A 552 18.63 -26.19 1.40
C ASP A 552 17.19 -26.26 0.88
N VAL A 553 16.93 -25.61 -0.26
CA VAL A 553 15.63 -25.58 -0.95
C VAL A 553 15.86 -25.95 -2.41
N ARG A 554 15.00 -26.82 -2.96
CA ARG A 554 15.09 -27.31 -4.33
C ARG A 554 13.90 -26.84 -5.14
N ILE A 555 14.09 -26.77 -6.47
CA ILE A 555 13.01 -26.45 -7.40
C ILE A 555 11.83 -27.43 -7.28
N THR A 556 12.07 -28.69 -6.91
CA THR A 556 11.03 -29.70 -6.61
C THR A 556 10.09 -29.26 -5.50
N ASP A 557 10.60 -28.54 -4.51
CA ASP A 557 9.87 -28.16 -3.31
C ASP A 557 8.98 -26.95 -3.63
N ILE A 558 9.45 -26.06 -4.51
CA ILE A 558 8.68 -24.96 -5.10
C ILE A 558 7.58 -25.50 -6.01
N VAL A 559 7.89 -26.44 -6.90
CA VAL A 559 6.91 -27.08 -7.80
C VAL A 559 5.86 -27.88 -7.04
N ALA A 560 6.21 -28.46 -5.89
CA ALA A 560 5.26 -29.15 -4.99
C ALA A 560 4.34 -28.20 -4.20
N ALA A 561 4.68 -26.91 -4.09
CA ALA A 561 3.87 -25.90 -3.40
C ALA A 561 3.07 -25.02 -4.37
N SER A 562 3.72 -24.51 -5.43
CA SER A 562 3.17 -23.56 -6.41
C SER A 562 2.63 -24.22 -7.69
N GLY A 563 2.92 -25.51 -7.92
CA GLY A 563 2.66 -26.20 -9.17
C GLY A 563 3.70 -25.91 -10.27
N THR A 564 3.76 -26.74 -11.30
CA THR A 564 4.75 -26.58 -12.39
C THR A 564 4.45 -25.35 -13.25
N ARG A 565 5.49 -24.59 -13.60
CA ARG A 565 5.40 -23.41 -14.47
C ARG A 565 4.83 -23.77 -15.85
N ARG A 566 3.78 -23.07 -16.31
CA ARG A 566 3.20 -23.23 -17.66
C ARG A 566 2.96 -21.88 -18.35
N PRO A 567 3.27 -21.72 -19.65
CA PRO A 567 4.01 -22.65 -20.51
C PRO A 567 5.42 -22.94 -19.97
N ASP A 568 6.00 -24.07 -20.36
CA ASP A 568 7.34 -24.48 -19.90
C ASP A 568 8.47 -23.68 -20.57
N ALA A 569 9.73 -23.94 -20.18
CA ALA A 569 10.87 -23.21 -20.71
C ALA A 569 11.13 -23.45 -22.21
N ALA A 570 10.62 -24.54 -22.80
CA ALA A 570 10.70 -24.77 -24.24
C ALA A 570 9.65 -23.94 -25.00
N SER A 571 8.46 -23.77 -24.42
CA SER A 571 7.28 -23.18 -25.07
C SER A 571 7.05 -21.71 -24.72
N ALA A 572 7.64 -21.21 -23.63
CA ALA A 572 7.47 -19.84 -23.15
C ALA A 572 8.20 -18.81 -24.03
N GLN A 573 7.64 -17.60 -24.05
CA GLN A 573 8.22 -16.42 -24.69
C GLN A 573 9.66 -16.14 -24.21
N LYS A 574 10.53 -15.73 -25.14
CA LYS A 574 11.95 -15.38 -24.89
C LYS A 574 12.29 -13.93 -25.25
N VAL A 575 11.52 -13.35 -26.18
CA VAL A 575 11.68 -11.97 -26.66
C VAL A 575 10.48 -11.17 -26.15
N PHE A 576 10.76 -10.11 -25.40
CA PHE A 576 9.75 -9.22 -24.82
C PHE A 576 9.92 -7.81 -25.42
N ARG A 577 8.81 -7.09 -25.61
CA ARG A 577 8.80 -5.72 -26.14
C ARG A 577 8.30 -4.74 -25.09
N GLN A 578 9.01 -3.63 -24.95
CA GLN A 578 8.69 -2.56 -24.02
C GLN A 578 8.60 -1.22 -24.74
N ALA A 579 7.58 -0.44 -24.39
CA ALA A 579 7.50 0.97 -24.77
C ALA A 579 8.04 1.82 -23.62
N PHE A 580 8.96 2.74 -23.92
CA PHE A 580 9.41 3.74 -22.96
C PHE A 580 8.59 5.01 -23.17
N ILE A 581 7.83 5.39 -22.14
CA ILE A 581 6.89 6.49 -22.17
C ILE A 581 7.38 7.59 -21.24
N TYR A 582 7.46 8.83 -21.74
CA TYR A 582 7.76 10.01 -20.92
C TYR A 582 6.51 10.87 -20.74
N VAL A 583 6.07 11.05 -19.49
CA VAL A 583 4.88 11.83 -19.17
C VAL A 583 5.26 13.24 -18.71
N VAL A 584 4.83 14.21 -19.51
CA VAL A 584 5.13 15.64 -19.34
C VAL A 584 3.87 16.35 -18.90
N ALA A 585 3.75 16.65 -17.60
CA ALA A 585 2.54 17.25 -17.04
C ALA A 585 2.67 18.75 -16.71
N GLN A 586 3.90 19.24 -16.53
CA GLN A 586 4.18 20.65 -16.30
C GLN A 586 5.40 21.06 -17.11
N ALA A 587 5.40 22.28 -17.67
CA ALA A 587 6.35 22.71 -18.70
C ALA A 587 6.39 21.77 -19.93
N ARG A 588 7.49 21.78 -20.69
CA ARG A 588 7.79 20.81 -21.76
C ARG A 588 8.95 19.91 -21.35
N GLU A 589 9.06 18.77 -22.00
CA GLU A 589 10.26 17.96 -22.07
C GLU A 589 11.51 18.79 -22.43
N THR A 590 12.64 18.51 -21.78
CA THR A 590 13.94 19.07 -22.18
C THR A 590 14.73 18.08 -23.02
N THR A 591 15.69 18.59 -23.81
CA THR A 591 16.63 17.74 -24.55
C THR A 591 17.42 16.82 -23.61
N ASP A 592 17.71 17.27 -22.38
CA ASP A 592 18.49 16.50 -21.41
C ASP A 592 17.68 15.36 -20.78
N ASP A 593 16.37 15.55 -20.52
CA ASP A 593 15.45 14.48 -20.12
C ASP A 593 15.41 13.37 -21.18
N LEU A 594 15.22 13.76 -22.45
CA LEU A 594 15.14 12.84 -23.58
C LEU A 594 16.46 12.11 -23.82
N ASN A 595 17.59 12.83 -23.75
CA ASN A 595 18.93 12.25 -23.81
C ASN A 595 19.17 11.26 -22.65
N LYS A 596 18.62 11.51 -21.46
CA LYS A 596 18.75 10.64 -20.28
C LYS A 596 17.91 9.38 -20.41
N LEU A 597 16.66 9.50 -20.87
CA LEU A 597 15.81 8.36 -21.16
C LEU A 597 16.39 7.47 -22.25
N GLU A 598 16.95 8.04 -23.32
CA GLU A 598 17.62 7.24 -24.36
C GLU A 598 18.85 6.50 -23.81
N ARG A 599 19.64 7.11 -22.90
CA ARG A 599 20.74 6.39 -22.20
C ARG A 599 20.22 5.22 -21.35
N ILE A 600 19.12 5.41 -20.61
CA ILE A 600 18.50 4.36 -19.79
C ILE A 600 17.97 3.23 -20.69
N ARG A 601 17.14 3.59 -21.68
CA ARG A 601 16.50 2.69 -22.66
C ARG A 601 17.53 1.83 -23.41
N ALA A 602 18.60 2.44 -23.92
CA ALA A 602 19.65 1.74 -24.64
C ALA A 602 20.50 0.83 -23.72
N ALA A 603 20.79 1.25 -22.49
CA ALA A 603 21.53 0.42 -21.54
C ALA A 603 20.72 -0.77 -21.00
N TRP A 604 19.39 -0.64 -20.98
CA TRP A 604 18.46 -1.65 -20.48
C TRP A 604 18.34 -2.90 -21.39
N GLU A 605 18.30 -2.75 -22.72
CA GLU A 605 18.31 -3.90 -23.64
C GLU A 605 19.53 -4.83 -23.37
N THR A 606 20.70 -4.23 -23.14
CA THR A 606 21.93 -4.95 -22.78
C THR A 606 21.84 -5.56 -21.37
N PHE A 607 21.46 -4.77 -20.36
CA PHE A 607 21.40 -5.23 -18.96
C PHE A 607 20.43 -6.40 -18.77
N PHE A 608 19.27 -6.41 -19.44
CA PHE A 608 18.32 -7.52 -19.36
C PHE A 608 18.88 -8.81 -19.98
N SER A 609 19.60 -8.69 -21.10
CA SER A 609 20.27 -9.82 -21.75
C SER A 609 21.38 -10.38 -20.84
N GLU A 610 22.26 -9.52 -20.31
CA GLU A 610 23.31 -9.89 -19.36
C GLU A 610 22.73 -10.56 -18.10
N SER A 611 21.69 -9.96 -17.51
CA SER A 611 21.01 -10.45 -16.30
C SER A 611 20.28 -11.79 -16.49
N THR A 612 20.00 -12.21 -17.72
CA THR A 612 19.32 -13.48 -18.04
C THR A 612 20.24 -14.50 -18.71
N GLU A 613 21.57 -14.34 -18.63
CA GLU A 613 22.57 -15.18 -19.32
C GLU A 613 22.36 -15.26 -20.85
N GLY A 614 21.78 -14.23 -21.45
CA GLY A 614 21.38 -14.20 -22.87
C GLY A 614 20.20 -15.12 -23.22
N ARG A 615 19.50 -15.69 -22.23
CA ARG A 615 18.32 -16.55 -22.43
C ARG A 615 17.05 -15.76 -22.72
N GLY A 616 17.00 -14.50 -22.29
CA GLY A 616 15.93 -13.55 -22.58
C GLY A 616 16.43 -12.35 -23.39
N THR A 617 15.54 -11.74 -24.16
CA THR A 617 15.81 -10.51 -24.92
C THR A 617 14.71 -9.50 -24.63
N MET A 618 15.10 -8.28 -24.26
CA MET A 618 14.19 -7.14 -24.20
C MET A 618 14.42 -6.22 -25.40
N ILE A 619 13.35 -5.82 -26.08
CA ILE A 619 13.38 -4.86 -27.19
C ILE A 619 12.64 -3.60 -26.73
N ALA A 620 13.37 -2.52 -26.53
CA ALA A 620 12.85 -1.27 -25.99
C ALA A 620 12.62 -0.23 -27.10
N ARG A 621 12.00 -0.63 -28.22
CA ARG A 621 11.90 0.15 -29.45
C ARG A 621 10.44 0.26 -29.88
N LEU A 622 10.02 1.46 -30.28
CA LEU A 622 8.62 1.73 -30.64
C LEU A 622 8.20 1.07 -31.95
N ARG A 623 9.16 0.71 -32.79
CA ARG A 623 8.97 0.10 -34.12
C ARG A 623 9.92 -1.09 -34.25
#